data_AF-A0AAE3GL72-F1
#
_entry.id   AF-A0AAE3GL72-F1
#
_cell.length_a   1.000
_cell.length_b   1.000
_cell.length_c   1.000
_cell.angle_alpha   90.00
_cell.angle_beta   90.00
_cell.angle_gamma   90.00
#
_symmetry.space_group_name_H-M   'P 1'
#
loop_
_entity.id
_entity.type
_entity.pdbx_description
1 polymer ?
#
loop_
_entity_poly.entity_id
_entity_poly.type
_entity_poly.pdbx_seq_one_letter_code
_entity_poly.pdbx_strand_id
1 'polypeptide(L)'
;MTRARNLRTAGAALLLGVAAVGVNTTAASASANPYTPEQACGSGYAVVASAPVGTDGTTYLLYHSAVSTSCVVTMKSALVGTASAVSAFVEPKGGTRVTDSGSFSYYAGPVRAKAASGCVSWGGSGRAVAVAVNYSNCP
;
A
#
# COMPACT_ATOMS: atom_id res chain seq x y z
N MET A 1 2.11 -44.36 81.33
CA MET A 1 2.11 -42.91 81.05
C MET A 1 3.40 -42.59 80.32
N THR A 2 3.37 -42.49 78.99
CA THR A 2 4.59 -42.30 78.18
C THR A 2 4.39 -41.10 77.26
N ARG A 3 5.21 -40.07 77.49
CA ARG A 3 5.33 -38.85 76.68
C ARG A 3 6.08 -39.19 75.39
N ALA A 4 5.60 -38.66 74.26
CA ALA A 4 6.43 -38.42 73.08
C ALA A 4 6.12 -37.01 72.55
N ARG A 5 7.10 -36.10 72.69
CA ARG A 5 7.14 -34.81 71.97
C ARG A 5 7.90 -35.06 70.68
N ASN A 6 7.39 -34.58 69.55
CA ASN A 6 8.18 -34.35 68.35
C ASN A 6 7.65 -33.12 67.61
N LEU A 7 8.59 -32.47 66.92
CA LEU A 7 8.75 -31.06 66.68
C LEU A 7 8.75 -30.79 65.17
N ARG A 8 8.08 -29.72 64.72
CA ARG A 8 8.20 -29.02 63.41
C ARG A 8 7.78 -29.87 62.18
N THR A 9 7.12 -29.34 61.16
CA THR A 9 7.54 -28.19 60.35
C THR A 9 6.37 -27.67 59.50
N ALA A 10 6.29 -26.36 59.32
CA ALA A 10 5.43 -25.71 58.33
C ALA A 10 5.98 -25.94 56.91
N GLY A 11 5.10 -26.15 55.94
CA GLY A 11 5.44 -26.23 54.52
C GLY A 11 4.32 -25.65 53.67
N ALA A 12 4.28 -24.32 53.56
CA ALA A 12 3.48 -23.63 52.57
C ALA A 12 4.22 -23.70 51.22
N ALA A 13 3.73 -24.52 50.29
CA ALA A 13 4.23 -24.51 48.91
C ALA A 13 3.56 -23.34 48.17
N LEU A 14 4.35 -22.29 47.87
CA LEU A 14 3.96 -21.26 46.91
C LEU A 14 3.83 -21.91 45.53
N LEU A 15 2.62 -21.88 44.95
CA LEU A 15 2.41 -22.12 43.53
C LEU A 15 2.94 -20.88 42.78
N LEU A 16 4.08 -21.01 42.10
CA LEU A 16 4.54 -20.06 41.10
C LEU A 16 3.66 -20.20 39.85
N GLY A 17 2.50 -19.53 39.85
CA GLY A 17 1.72 -19.33 38.64
C GLY A 17 2.43 -18.31 37.74
N VAL A 18 3.11 -18.77 36.70
CA VAL A 18 3.62 -17.89 35.65
C VAL A 18 2.42 -17.48 34.79
N ALA A 19 1.93 -16.25 34.97
CA ALA A 19 0.97 -15.66 34.06
C ALA A 19 1.67 -15.44 32.71
N ALA A 20 1.32 -16.23 31.71
CA ALA A 20 1.70 -15.94 30.33
C ALA A 20 1.02 -14.62 29.93
N VAL A 21 1.80 -13.53 29.85
CA VAL A 21 1.36 -12.28 29.27
C VAL A 21 1.17 -12.55 27.78
N GLY A 22 -0.08 -12.80 27.37
CA GLY A 22 -0.46 -12.82 25.97
C GLY A 22 -0.13 -11.46 25.37
N VAL A 23 0.90 -11.40 24.54
CA VAL A 23 1.14 -10.25 23.68
C VAL A 23 0.02 -10.23 22.65
N ASN A 24 -1.05 -9.50 22.94
CA ASN A 24 -2.06 -9.15 21.95
C ASN A 24 -1.42 -8.16 20.96
N THR A 25 -0.60 -8.65 20.04
CA THR A 25 -0.19 -7.89 18.86
C THR A 25 -1.44 -7.71 18.01
N THR A 26 -2.20 -6.65 18.25
CA THR A 26 -3.20 -6.17 17.31
C THR A 26 -2.43 -5.74 16.06
N ALA A 27 -2.21 -6.67 15.14
CA ALA A 27 -1.84 -6.31 13.78
C ALA A 27 -2.95 -5.38 13.29
N ALA A 28 -2.66 -4.08 13.22
CA ALA A 28 -3.59 -3.12 12.66
C ALA A 28 -3.92 -3.62 11.25
N SER A 29 -5.15 -4.10 11.06
CA SER A 29 -5.61 -4.49 9.73
C SER A 29 -5.52 -3.24 8.88
N ALA A 30 -4.55 -3.19 7.97
CA ALA A 30 -4.53 -2.14 6.97
C ALA A 30 -5.85 -2.26 6.20
N SER A 31 -6.70 -1.24 6.30
CA SER A 31 -7.93 -1.21 5.51
C SER A 31 -7.56 -1.41 4.05
N ALA A 32 -8.20 -2.36 3.39
CA ALA A 32 -8.09 -2.48 1.94
C ALA A 32 -8.53 -1.15 1.30
N ASN A 33 -7.90 -0.78 0.20
CA ASN A 33 -8.31 0.38 -0.58
C ASN A 33 -9.70 0.12 -1.18
N PRO A 34 -10.74 0.94 -0.88
CA PRO A 34 -12.07 0.71 -1.42
C PRO A 34 -12.19 1.06 -2.91
N TYR A 35 -11.16 1.67 -3.50
CA TYR A 35 -11.12 2.04 -4.91
C TYR A 35 -10.23 1.07 -5.69
N THR A 36 -10.54 0.88 -6.97
CA THR A 36 -9.66 0.21 -7.95
C THR A 36 -9.08 1.23 -8.95
N PRO A 37 -7.95 0.92 -9.61
CA PRO A 37 -7.40 1.79 -10.64
C PRO A 37 -8.35 2.00 -11.84
N GLU A 38 -9.16 0.99 -12.20
CA GLU A 38 -10.18 1.11 -13.26
C GLU A 38 -11.32 2.03 -12.84
N GLN A 39 -11.76 1.99 -11.59
CA GLN A 39 -12.75 2.95 -11.07
C GLN A 39 -12.21 4.39 -11.11
N ALA A 40 -10.93 4.59 -10.76
CA ALA A 40 -10.29 5.89 -10.79
C ALA A 40 -10.07 6.42 -12.23
N CYS A 41 -9.63 5.57 -13.17
CA CYS A 41 -9.45 5.94 -14.58
C CYS A 41 -10.77 5.97 -15.38
N GLY A 42 -11.84 5.36 -14.88
CA GLY A 42 -13.14 5.34 -15.52
C GLY A 42 -13.24 4.35 -16.69
N SER A 43 -14.41 4.34 -17.34
CA SER A 43 -14.77 3.39 -18.39
C SER A 43 -13.80 3.39 -19.58
N GLY A 44 -13.54 2.21 -20.14
CA GLY A 44 -12.71 2.02 -21.33
C GLY A 44 -11.21 1.87 -21.07
N TYR A 45 -10.77 2.06 -19.82
CA TYR A 45 -9.40 1.83 -19.40
C TYR A 45 -9.21 0.39 -18.91
N ALA A 46 -8.12 -0.24 -19.34
CA ALA A 46 -7.67 -1.52 -18.83
C ALA A 46 -6.23 -1.39 -18.29
N VAL A 47 -5.93 -2.09 -17.19
CA VAL A 47 -4.56 -2.17 -16.65
C VAL A 47 -3.65 -2.87 -17.67
N VAL A 48 -2.55 -2.22 -18.01
CA VAL A 48 -1.51 -2.78 -18.91
C VAL A 48 -0.17 -2.98 -18.21
N ALA A 49 0.07 -2.28 -17.11
CA ALA A 49 1.23 -2.50 -16.26
C ALA A 49 0.99 -2.02 -14.82
N SER A 50 1.80 -2.50 -13.88
CA SER A 50 1.81 -2.05 -12.49
C SER A 50 3.21 -2.14 -11.88
N ALA A 51 3.47 -1.30 -10.88
CA ALA A 51 4.76 -1.22 -10.20
C ALA A 51 4.56 -0.96 -8.70
N PRO A 52 5.12 -1.78 -7.80
CA PRO A 52 5.00 -1.58 -6.36
C PRO A 52 5.79 -0.34 -5.92
N VAL A 53 5.22 0.39 -4.97
CA VAL A 53 5.84 1.58 -4.34
C VAL A 53 6.18 1.23 -2.90
N GLY A 54 7.20 0.37 -2.74
CA GLY A 54 7.51 -0.23 -1.44
C GLY A 54 6.29 -0.92 -0.83
N THR A 55 6.01 -0.65 0.45
CA THR A 55 4.80 -1.10 1.15
C THR A 55 3.66 -0.07 1.14
N ASP A 56 3.90 1.11 0.55
CA ASP A 56 2.95 2.23 0.59
C ASP A 56 1.79 2.06 -0.39
N GLY A 57 2.02 1.33 -1.49
CA GLY A 57 1.01 1.17 -2.52
C GLY A 57 1.54 0.55 -3.81
N THR A 58 0.75 0.71 -4.87
CA THR A 58 1.08 0.25 -6.21
C THR A 58 0.63 1.31 -7.21
N THR A 59 1.53 1.69 -8.11
CA THR A 59 1.20 2.52 -9.27
C THR A 59 0.74 1.63 -10.40
N TYR A 60 -0.36 2.00 -11.04
CA TYR A 60 -0.94 1.31 -12.18
C TYR A 60 -0.90 2.19 -13.42
N LEU A 61 -0.50 1.62 -14.54
CA LEU A 61 -0.70 2.17 -15.87
C LEU A 61 -1.91 1.49 -16.50
N LEU A 62 -2.88 2.30 -16.88
CA LEU A 62 -4.04 1.88 -17.65
C LEU A 62 -4.03 2.54 -19.02
N TYR A 63 -4.59 1.85 -20.02
CA TYR A 63 -4.67 2.37 -21.38
C TYR A 63 -6.09 2.21 -21.94
N HIS A 64 -6.57 3.26 -22.59
CA HIS A 64 -7.80 3.25 -23.37
C HIS A 64 -7.45 3.30 -24.85
N SER A 65 -7.54 2.14 -25.52
CA SER A 65 -7.11 1.96 -26.91
C SER A 65 -7.92 2.80 -27.91
N ALA A 66 -9.24 2.90 -27.74
CA ALA A 66 -10.12 3.63 -28.68
C ALA A 66 -9.81 5.14 -28.78
N VAL A 67 -9.24 5.75 -27.75
CA VAL A 67 -8.84 7.18 -27.72
C VAL A 67 -7.34 7.39 -27.52
N SER A 68 -6.56 6.31 -27.58
CA SER A 68 -5.11 6.27 -27.41
C SER A 68 -4.60 7.11 -26.23
N THR A 69 -5.20 6.90 -25.06
CA THR A 69 -4.89 7.68 -23.85
C THR A 69 -4.46 6.77 -22.72
N SER A 70 -3.31 7.09 -22.13
CA SER A 70 -2.80 6.46 -20.91
C SER A 70 -3.35 7.18 -19.68
N CYS A 71 -3.61 6.42 -18.62
CA CYS A 71 -4.03 6.90 -17.31
C CYS A 71 -3.15 6.24 -16.25
N VAL A 72 -2.65 7.03 -15.29
CA VAL A 72 -1.82 6.53 -14.20
C VAL A 72 -2.42 6.93 -12.86
N VAL A 73 -2.48 5.95 -11.95
CA VAL A 73 -3.00 6.10 -10.59
C VAL A 73 -2.08 5.34 -9.64
N THR A 74 -1.74 5.95 -8.50
CA THR A 74 -1.01 5.28 -7.42
C THR A 74 -1.97 4.97 -6.28
N MET A 75 -2.33 3.69 -6.13
CA MET A 75 -3.25 3.20 -5.11
C MET A 75 -2.50 2.91 -3.83
N LYS A 76 -2.95 3.49 -2.71
CA LYS A 76 -2.35 3.21 -1.41
C LYS A 76 -2.73 1.83 -0.89
N SER A 77 -1.76 1.14 -0.31
CA SER A 77 -1.92 -0.10 0.45
C SER A 77 -1.62 0.11 1.95
N ALA A 78 -0.89 1.18 2.29
CA ALA A 78 -0.69 1.63 3.67
C ALA A 78 -1.37 3.00 3.90
N LEU A 79 -1.77 3.27 5.15
CA LEU A 79 -2.46 4.52 5.53
C LEU A 79 -3.72 4.80 4.68
N VAL A 80 -4.41 3.76 4.24
CA VAL A 80 -5.68 3.90 3.50
C VAL A 80 -6.69 4.64 4.38
N GLY A 81 -7.27 5.72 3.87
CA GLY A 81 -8.18 6.60 4.61
C GLY A 81 -7.49 7.77 5.33
N THR A 82 -6.18 7.74 5.51
CA THR A 82 -5.41 8.81 6.18
C THR A 82 -4.62 9.60 5.16
N ALA A 83 -4.78 10.93 5.10
CA ALA A 83 -4.02 11.75 4.17
C ALA A 83 -2.49 11.59 4.40
N SER A 84 -1.77 11.19 3.36
CA SER A 84 -0.31 11.02 3.40
C SER A 84 0.28 11.24 2.01
N ALA A 85 1.56 11.62 1.96
CA ALA A 85 2.27 11.85 0.70
C ALA A 85 2.14 10.67 -0.28
N VAL A 86 1.63 10.94 -1.48
CA VAL A 86 1.55 10.01 -2.60
C VAL A 86 1.52 10.80 -3.92
N SER A 87 2.08 10.22 -4.99
CA SER A 87 2.07 10.85 -6.32
C SER A 87 1.86 9.85 -7.44
N ALA A 88 1.44 10.36 -8.60
CA ALA A 88 1.33 9.63 -9.85
C ALA A 88 1.78 10.55 -11.01
N PHE A 89 2.49 10.00 -12.00
CA PHE A 89 2.86 10.73 -13.20
C PHE A 89 2.76 9.88 -14.46
N VAL A 90 2.54 10.56 -15.59
CA VAL A 90 2.61 9.98 -16.94
C VAL A 90 3.30 10.96 -17.87
N GLU A 91 4.15 10.46 -18.74
CA GLU A 91 4.93 11.22 -19.71
C GLU A 91 4.97 10.46 -21.04
N PRO A 92 4.22 10.89 -22.06
CA PRO A 92 4.34 10.34 -23.41
C PRO A 92 5.75 10.51 -23.97
N LYS A 93 6.20 9.54 -24.76
CA LYS A 93 7.49 9.67 -25.47
C LYS A 93 7.49 10.92 -26.37
N GLY A 94 8.42 11.84 -26.10
CA GLY A 94 8.51 13.14 -26.78
C GLY A 94 7.46 14.17 -26.34
N GLY A 95 6.71 13.90 -25.28
CA GLY A 95 5.72 14.80 -24.69
C GLY A 95 6.16 15.40 -23.36
N THR A 96 5.25 16.13 -22.73
CA THR A 96 5.47 16.71 -21.40
C THR A 96 4.90 15.79 -20.33
N ARG A 97 5.63 15.65 -19.22
CA ARG A 97 5.17 14.94 -18.03
C ARG A 97 4.01 15.67 -17.38
N VAL A 98 2.97 14.92 -17.02
CA VAL A 98 1.86 15.36 -16.16
C VAL A 98 1.98 14.60 -14.85
N THR A 99 1.87 15.33 -13.73
CA THR A 99 2.05 14.79 -12.37
C THR A 99 0.91 15.27 -11.48
N ASP A 100 0.42 14.38 -10.63
CA ASP A 100 -0.43 14.69 -9.49
C ASP A 100 0.30 14.24 -8.22
N SER A 101 0.49 15.15 -7.28
CA SER A 101 1.24 14.90 -6.06
C SER A 101 0.67 15.71 -4.90
N GLY A 102 0.62 15.08 -3.73
CA GLY A 102 0.04 15.69 -2.55
C GLY A 102 -0.14 14.70 -1.42
N SER A 103 -0.85 15.13 -0.38
CA SER A 103 -1.29 14.23 0.69
C SER A 103 -2.72 13.76 0.42
N PHE A 104 -2.86 12.52 -0.03
CA PHE A 104 -4.15 11.93 -0.37
C PHE A 104 -4.50 10.76 0.52
N SER A 105 -5.80 10.57 0.80
CA SER A 105 -6.27 9.51 1.70
C SER A 105 -6.22 8.12 1.05
N TYR A 106 -6.46 8.03 -0.26
CA TYR A 106 -6.66 6.74 -0.95
C TYR A 106 -5.75 6.51 -2.14
N TYR A 107 -5.51 7.51 -2.99
CA TYR A 107 -4.65 7.40 -4.16
C TYR A 107 -4.26 8.78 -4.68
N ALA A 108 -3.21 8.85 -5.50
CA ALA A 108 -2.91 9.98 -6.39
C ALA A 108 -3.30 9.63 -7.82
N GLY A 109 -3.68 10.64 -8.62
CA GLY A 109 -4.26 10.48 -9.95
C GLY A 109 -5.79 10.48 -9.92
N PRO A 110 -6.45 10.27 -11.08
CA PRO A 110 -5.87 9.87 -12.36
C PRO A 110 -5.16 11.01 -13.09
N VAL A 111 -3.89 10.81 -13.44
CA VAL A 111 -3.22 11.66 -14.44
C VAL A 111 -3.28 10.99 -15.80
N ARG A 112 -3.59 11.76 -16.84
CA ARG A 112 -3.82 11.23 -18.18
C ARG A 112 -2.97 11.95 -19.21
N ALA A 113 -2.52 11.20 -20.20
CA ALA A 113 -1.85 11.78 -21.35
C ALA A 113 -2.17 10.98 -22.61
N LYS A 114 -2.34 11.70 -23.72
CA LYS A 114 -2.52 11.08 -25.03
C LYS A 114 -1.18 10.53 -25.50
N ALA A 115 -1.16 9.24 -25.82
CA ALA A 115 0.02 8.54 -26.32
C ALA A 115 -0.44 7.64 -27.45
N ALA A 116 -0.30 8.09 -28.70
CA ALA A 116 -0.83 7.39 -29.88
C ALA A 116 -0.36 5.93 -29.96
N SER A 117 0.88 5.67 -29.54
CA SER A 117 1.50 4.36 -29.51
C SER A 117 1.38 3.64 -28.15
N GLY A 118 0.76 4.26 -27.14
CA GLY A 118 0.78 3.78 -25.75
C GLY A 118 2.11 3.98 -25.02
N CYS A 119 3.17 4.40 -25.74
CA CYS A 119 4.54 4.50 -25.25
C CYS A 119 4.72 5.67 -24.28
N VAL A 120 4.80 5.36 -23.00
CA VAL A 120 4.89 6.35 -21.91
C VAL A 120 5.92 5.95 -20.87
N SER A 121 6.59 6.94 -20.30
CA SER A 121 7.18 6.83 -18.96
C SER A 121 6.12 7.13 -17.92
N TRP A 122 6.08 6.36 -16.84
CA TRP A 122 5.06 6.51 -15.80
C TRP A 122 5.59 6.08 -14.45
N GLY A 123 4.89 6.45 -13.39
CA GLY A 123 5.30 6.08 -12.06
C GLY A 123 4.57 6.87 -10.99
N GLY A 124 5.11 6.83 -9.79
CA GLY A 124 4.51 7.43 -8.62
C GLY A 124 5.39 7.26 -7.40
N SER A 125 4.96 7.82 -6.28
CA SER A 125 5.67 7.75 -5.02
C SER A 125 4.73 7.53 -3.85
N GLY A 126 5.26 6.97 -2.77
CA GLY A 126 4.67 6.93 -1.44
C GLY A 126 5.37 7.96 -0.55
N ARG A 127 5.51 7.63 0.74
CA ARG A 127 6.13 8.52 1.73
C ARG A 127 7.66 8.60 1.58
N ALA A 128 8.29 7.48 1.22
CA ALA A 128 9.76 7.38 1.17
C ALA A 128 10.30 6.74 -0.12
N VAL A 129 9.44 6.05 -0.88
CA VAL A 129 9.84 5.30 -2.07
C VAL A 129 9.17 5.91 -3.29
N ALA A 130 9.91 6.04 -4.38
CA ALA A 130 9.39 6.42 -5.69
C ALA A 130 9.74 5.33 -6.72
N VAL A 131 8.86 5.14 -7.69
CA VAL A 131 9.06 4.24 -8.82
C VAL A 131 8.83 4.99 -10.11
N ALA A 132 9.64 4.67 -11.12
CA ALA A 132 9.49 5.16 -12.47
C ALA A 132 9.84 4.04 -13.45
N VAL A 133 8.93 3.78 -14.39
CA VAL A 133 9.14 2.85 -15.50
C VAL A 133 9.26 3.71 -16.76
N ASN A 134 10.39 3.59 -17.45
CA ASN A 134 10.69 4.42 -18.61
C ASN A 134 10.21 3.75 -19.90
N TYR A 135 9.44 4.50 -20.70
CA TYR A 135 8.98 4.12 -22.04
C TYR A 135 8.49 2.67 -22.15
N SER A 136 7.45 2.35 -21.38
CA SER A 136 6.73 1.08 -21.46
C SER A 136 5.50 1.18 -22.36
N ASN A 137 4.89 0.04 -22.70
CA ASN A 137 3.71 -0.06 -23.55
C ASN A 137 3.95 0.56 -24.94
N CYS A 138 5.18 0.41 -25.46
CA CYS A 138 5.56 0.82 -26.79
C CYS A 138 5.31 -0.33 -27.78
N PRO A 139 4.98 -0.03 -29.05
CA PRO A 139 4.84 -1.01 -30.12
C PRO A 139 6.18 -1.57 -30.58
#